data_AF-A0A0V8TAE4-F1
#
_entry.id   AF-A0A0V8TAE4-F1
#
_cell.length_a   1.000
_cell.length_b   1.000
_cell.length_c   1.000
_cell.angle_alpha   90.00
_cell.angle_beta   90.00
_cell.angle_gamma   90.00
#
_symmetry.space_group_name_H-M   'P 1'
#
loop_
_entity.id
_entity.type
_entity.pdbx_description
1 polymer ?
#
loop_
_entity_poly.entity_id
_entity_poly.type
_entity_poly.pdbx_seq_one_letter_code
_entity_poly.pdbx_strand_id
1 'polypeptide(L)' 'MSLLADVVAEAGRGAGPATVARRLGVDVGLVETVLDHAARVGLVQTSSSALGRTACPTCPPREQRPVSCAGCPLTR' A
#
# COMPACT_ATOMS: atom_id res chain seq x y z
N MET A 1 -17.13 -7.50 16.43
CA MET A 1 -16.32 -7.14 15.25
C MET A 1 -15.22 -6.21 15.72
N SER A 2 -13.99 -6.37 15.22
CA SER A 2 -12.83 -5.62 15.71
C SER A 2 -12.37 -4.64 14.63
N LEU A 3 -12.25 -3.37 14.98
CA LEU A 3 -11.74 -2.32 14.09
C LEU A 3 -10.40 -2.72 13.46
N LEU A 4 -9.52 -3.36 14.23
CA LEU A 4 -8.23 -3.86 13.74
C LEU A 4 -8.41 -4.84 12.57
N ALA A 5 -9.33 -5.80 12.70
CA ALA A 5 -9.58 -6.80 11.67
C ALA A 5 -10.17 -6.14 10.41
N ASP A 6 -11.08 -5.18 10.59
CA ASP A 6 -11.73 -4.47 9.49
C ASP A 6 -10.73 -3.57 8.73
N VAL A 7 -9.86 -2.86 9.44
CA VAL A 7 -8.77 -2.05 8.86
C VAL A 7 -7.79 -2.91 8.07
N VAL A 8 -7.33 -4.03 8.64
CA VAL A 8 -6.39 -4.96 7.97
C VAL A 8 -7.01 -5.58 6.73
N ALA A 9 -8.27 -6.01 6.81
CA ALA A 9 -8.98 -6.59 5.66
C ALA A 9 -9.13 -5.57 4.52
N GLU A 10 -9.43 -4.31 4.84
CA GLU A 10 -9.60 -3.26 3.84
C GLU A 10 -8.28 -2.83 3.21
N ALA A 11 -7.23 -2.67 4.03
CA ALA A 11 -5.88 -2.39 3.55
C ALA A 11 -5.32 -3.55 2.70
N GLY A 12 -5.64 -4.80 3.05
CA GLY A 12 -5.27 -5.98 2.28
C GLY A 12 -5.87 -6.03 0.87
N ARG A 13 -6.98 -5.31 0.62
CA ARG A 13 -7.55 -5.11 -0.72
C ARG A 13 -6.81 -4.03 -1.54
N GLY A 14 -5.74 -3.44 -1.00
CA GLY A 14 -4.97 -2.37 -1.63
C GLY A 14 -5.56 -0.97 -1.40
N ALA A 15 -6.53 -0.82 -0.49
CA ALA A 15 -7.05 0.50 -0.15
C ALA A 15 -6.05 1.28 0.71
N GLY A 16 -5.77 2.53 0.33
CA GLY A 16 -4.94 3.43 1.14
C GLY A 16 -5.65 3.92 2.42
N PRO A 17 -4.91 4.41 3.42
CA PRO A 17 -5.46 4.77 4.75
C PRO A 17 -6.66 5.72 4.70
N ALA A 18 -6.62 6.75 3.86
CA ALA A 18 -7.74 7.70 3.68
C ALA A 18 -9.01 7.03 3.11
N THR A 19 -8.85 6.03 2.24
CA THR A 19 -9.99 5.27 1.69
C THR A 19 -10.59 4.34 2.73
N VAL A 20 -9.73 3.67 3.52
CA VAL A 20 -10.16 2.82 4.64
C VAL A 20 -10.93 3.63 5.69
N ALA A 21 -10.38 4.77 6.10
CA ALA A 21 -11.00 5.70 7.06
C ALA A 21 -12.42 6.11 6.63
N ARG A 22 -12.56 6.53 5.36
CA ARG A 22 -13.87 6.89 4.79
C ARG A 22 -14.86 5.72 4.75
N ARG A 23 -14.41 4.50 4.45
CA ARG A 23 -15.27 3.31 4.37
C ARG A 23 -15.74 2.84 5.74
N LEU A 24 -14.88 2.96 6.75
CA LEU A 24 -15.16 2.54 8.13
C LEU A 24 -15.78 3.65 8.99
N GLY A 25 -15.84 4.90 8.48
CA GLY A 25 -16.39 6.03 9.22
C GLY A 25 -15.54 6.46 10.41
N VAL A 26 -14.21 6.32 10.30
CA VAL A 26 -13.26 6.63 11.37
C VAL A 26 -12.22 7.66 10.93
N ASP A 27 -11.49 8.19 11.92
CA ASP A 27 -10.40 9.11 11.67
C ASP A 27 -9.21 8.45 10.94
N VAL A 28 -8.55 9.20 10.07
CA VAL A 28 -7.42 8.68 9.28
C VAL A 28 -6.18 8.42 10.14
N GLY A 29 -5.92 9.25 11.15
CA GLY A 29 -4.81 9.05 12.09
C GLY A 29 -5.00 7.78 12.93
N LEU A 30 -6.24 7.43 13.26
CA LEU A 30 -6.55 6.14 13.89
C LEU A 30 -6.20 4.97 12.97
N VAL A 31 -6.59 5.03 11.69
CA VAL A 31 -6.25 3.98 10.71
C VAL A 31 -4.74 3.83 10.55
N GLU A 32 -4.00 4.94 10.45
CA GLU A 32 -2.54 4.93 10.36
C GLU A 32 -1.90 4.30 11.60
N THR A 33 -2.38 4.66 12.80
CA THR A 33 -1.89 4.09 14.06
C THR A 33 -2.16 2.58 14.14
N VAL A 34 -3.33 2.14 13.70
CA VAL A 34 -3.72 0.72 13.66
C VAL A 34 -2.85 -0.06 12.67
N LEU A 35 -2.59 0.51 11.49
CA LEU A 35 -1.71 -0.10 10.48
C LEU A 35 -0.25 -0.14 10.94
N ASP A 36 0.25 0.89 11.63
CA ASP A 36 1.59 0.90 12.24
C ASP A 36 1.71 -0.20 13.29
N HIS A 37 0.72 -0.30 14.19
CA HIS A 37 0.68 -1.37 15.17
C HIS A 37 0.64 -2.75 14.52
N ALA A 38 -0.23 -2.95 13.52
CA ALA A 38 -0.35 -4.20 12.77
C ALA A 38 0.96 -4.57 12.06
N ALA A 39 1.71 -3.59 11.55
CA ALA A 39 3.02 -3.81 10.95
C ALA A 39 4.06 -4.25 11.99
N ARG A 40 4.10 -3.61 13.17
CA ARG A 40 5.02 -3.99 14.27
C ARG A 40 4.80 -5.41 14.76
N VAL A 41 3.55 -5.89 14.78
CA VAL A 41 3.22 -7.27 15.18
C VAL A 41 3.27 -8.26 14.01
N GLY A 42 3.65 -7.82 12.81
CA GLY A 42 3.86 -8.67 11.64
C GLY A 42 2.59 -9.07 10.88
N LEU A 43 1.45 -8.42 11.13
CA LEU A 43 0.18 -8.70 10.43
C LEU A 43 0.08 -8.01 9.06
N VAL A 44 0.80 -6.91 8.86
CA VAL A 44 0.80 -6.14 7.59
C VAL A 44 2.23 -5.82 7.20
N GLN A 45 2.54 -5.92 5.91
CA GLN A 45 3.80 -5.45 5.35
C GLN A 45 3.55 -4.16 4.60
N THR A 46 4.38 -3.14 4.82
CA THR A 46 4.32 -1.93 3.99
C THR A 46 4.71 -2.28 2.56
N SER A 47 4.02 -1.68 1.59
CA SER A 47 4.28 -1.90 0.17
C SER A 47 5.73 -1.61 -0.18
N SER A 48 6.42 -0.66 0.46
CA SER A 48 7.87 -0.44 0.31
C SER A 48 8.71 -1.68 0.64
N SER A 49 8.39 -2.38 1.74
CA SER A 49 9.06 -3.60 2.16
C SER A 49 8.68 -4.79 1.26
N ALA A 50 7.42 -4.85 0.83
CA ALA A 50 6.92 -5.87 -0.08
C ALA A 50 7.42 -5.69 -1.52
N LEU A 51 7.48 -4.47 -2.06
CA LEU A 51 8.02 -4.11 -3.39
C LEU A 51 9.54 -4.28 -3.46
N GLY A 52 10.25 -4.31 -2.34
CA GLY A 52 11.62 -4.83 -2.29
C GLY A 52 11.70 -6.33 -2.66
N ARG A 53 10.60 -7.07 -2.50
CA ARG A 53 10.46 -8.50 -2.86
C ARG A 53 9.59 -8.74 -4.11
N THR A 54 8.69 -7.82 -4.44
CA THR A 54 7.79 -7.83 -5.60
C THR A 54 8.07 -6.65 -6.53
N ALA A 55 9.33 -6.22 -6.62
CA ALA A 55 9.77 -5.32 -7.67
C ALA A 55 9.24 -5.92 -8.97
N CYS A 56 8.36 -5.20 -9.66
CA CYS A 56 7.88 -5.63 -10.98
C CYS A 56 9.14 -6.00 -11.78
N PRO A 57 9.41 -7.29 -12.04
CA PRO A 57 10.70 -7.70 -12.59
C PRO A 57 10.87 -7.20 -14.04
N THR A 58 9.82 -6.57 -14.58
CA THR A 58 9.68 -6.21 -15.98
C THR A 58 9.95 -4.73 -16.28
N CYS A 59 10.06 -3.86 -15.27
CA CYS A 59 10.30 -2.43 -15.52
C CYS A 59 11.73 -2.03 -15.13
N PRO A 60 12.63 -1.79 -16.11
CA PRO A 60 13.96 -1.28 -15.79
C PRO A 60 13.89 0.10 -15.10
N PRO A 61 14.96 0.52 -14.41
CA PRO A 61 15.12 1.87 -13.88
C PRO A 61 14.81 2.92 -14.95
N ARG A 62 14.35 4.12 -14.54
CA ARG A 62 13.87 5.16 -15.47
C ARG A 62 14.91 5.49 -16.54
N GLU A 63 16.18 5.50 -16.16
CA GLU A 63 17.34 5.81 -17.00
C GLU A 63 17.63 4.72 -18.05
N GLN A 64 17.12 3.50 -17.82
CA GLN A 64 17.33 2.31 -18.66
C GLN A 64 16.06 1.88 -19.40
N ARG A 65 14.98 2.68 -19.34
CA ARG A 65 13.72 2.36 -20.02
C ARG A 65 13.80 2.65 -21.52
N PRO A 66 13.35 1.73 -22.39
CA PRO A 66 13.17 2.01 -23.81
C PRO A 66 12.22 3.18 -24.04
N VAL A 67 12.40 3.90 -25.15
CA VAL A 67 11.55 5.05 -25.53
C VAL A 67 10.07 4.67 -25.65
N SER A 68 9.76 3.40 -25.96
CA SER A 68 8.39 2.87 -25.98
C SER A 68 7.68 2.93 -24.62
N CYS A 69 8.40 3.04 -23.51
CA CYS A 69 7.83 3.20 -22.18
C CYS A 69 7.48 4.66 -21.81
N ALA A 70 7.81 5.64 -22.65
CA ALA A 70 7.58 7.06 -22.38
C ALA A 70 6.08 7.43 -22.25
N GLY A 71 5.17 6.57 -22.75
CA GLY A 71 3.73 6.72 -22.59
C GLY A 71 3.12 6.07 -21.34
N CYS A 72 3.91 5.37 -20.52
CA CYS A 72 3.35 4.62 -19.39
C CYS A 72 2.99 5.58 -18.23
N PRO A 73 1.72 5.64 -17.79
CA PRO A 73 1.24 6.60 -16.80
C PRO A 73 1.82 6.36 -15.40
N LEU A 74 2.37 5.15 -15.15
CA LEU A 74 3.05 4.78 -13.91
C LEU A 74 4.51 5.26 -13.83
N THR A 75 4.98 6.02 -14.83
CA THR A 75 6.34 6.54 -14.90
C THR A 75 6.46 8.03 -14.54
N ARG A 76 5.35 8.70 -14.19
CA ARG A 76 5.35 10.04 -13.62
C ARG A 76 5.51 10.00 -12.10
#